data_AF-A0A957JEZ9-F1
#
_entry.id   AF-A0A957JEZ9-F1
#
_cell.length_a   1.000
_cell.length_b   1.000
_cell.length_c   1.000
_cell.angle_alpha   90.00
_cell.angle_beta   90.00
_cell.angle_gamma   90.00
#
_symmetry.space_group_name_H-M   'P 1'
#
loop_
_entity.id
_entity.type
_entity.pdbx_description
1 polymer ?
#
loop_
_entity_poly.entity_id
_entity_poly.type
_entity_poly.pdbx_seq_one_letter_code
_entity_poly.pdbx_strand_id
1 'polypeptide(L)'
;MPKQLTITLSDRKYKEFSQLALAENRDVTEVIEEQLEHEPVGSLDPRRTAMQREIAAYQRLHPQLVQTHLGKTVAIFQGEMIDFDEDPVALLQRIRAKFPSEVVLRRKVEVEMEPELRFRSLRFV
;
A
#
# COMPACT_ATOMS: atom_id res chain seq x y z
N MET A 1 2.38 28.77 -14.72
CA MET A 1 1.06 29.26 -15.19
C MET A 1 0.00 28.46 -14.48
N PRO A 2 -0.93 29.09 -13.73
CA PRO A 2 -2.01 28.35 -13.07
C PRO A 2 -2.94 27.72 -14.12
N LYS A 3 -3.35 26.47 -13.89
CA LYS A 3 -4.33 25.77 -14.73
C LYS A 3 -5.64 25.70 -13.97
N GLN A 4 -6.73 26.17 -14.57
CA GLN A 4 -8.06 26.07 -13.98
C GLN A 4 -8.75 24.80 -14.49
N LEU A 5 -9.29 24.01 -13.56
CA LEU A 5 -10.05 22.79 -13.84
C LEU A 5 -11.36 22.83 -13.07
N THR A 6 -12.48 22.60 -13.77
CA THR A 6 -13.79 22.43 -13.13
C THR A 6 -14.04 20.94 -12.93
N ILE A 7 -14.14 20.50 -11.68
CA ILE A 7 -14.44 19.12 -11.31
C ILE A 7 -15.81 19.03 -10.65
N THR A 8 -16.56 17.96 -10.95
CA THR A 8 -17.81 17.66 -10.24
C THR A 8 -17.51 16.70 -9.10
N LEU A 9 -17.68 17.15 -7.86
CA LEU A 9 -17.50 16.34 -6.66
C LEU A 9 -18.84 15.76 -6.21
N SER A 10 -18.82 14.63 -5.50
CA SER A 10 -20.02 14.14 -4.83
C SER A 10 -20.38 15.06 -3.66
N ASP A 11 -21.68 15.20 -3.36
CA ASP A 11 -22.19 16.07 -2.28
C ASP A 11 -21.52 15.78 -0.93
N ARG A 12 -21.22 14.50 -0.66
CA ARG A 12 -20.51 14.10 0.57
C ARG A 12 -19.10 14.68 0.62
N LYS A 13 -18.34 14.57 -0.48
CA LYS A 13 -16.95 15.05 -0.55
C LYS A 13 -16.89 16.56 -0.49
N TYR A 14 -17.81 17.24 -1.17
CA TYR A 14 -17.93 18.70 -1.08
C TYR A 14 -18.19 19.16 0.36
N LYS A 15 -19.12 18.50 1.07
CA LYS A 15 -19.40 18.82 2.48
C LYS A 15 -18.19 18.61 3.37
N GLU A 16 -17.46 17.50 3.23
CA GLU A 16 -16.23 17.23 3.99
C GLU A 16 -15.20 18.36 3.81
N PHE A 17 -14.89 18.74 2.57
CA PHE A 17 -13.93 19.81 2.29
C PHE A 17 -14.44 21.18 2.74
N SER A 18 -15.73 21.48 2.58
CA SER A 18 -16.33 22.74 3.06
C SER A 18 -16.27 22.86 4.58
N GLN A 19 -16.47 21.78 5.32
CA GLN A 19 -16.43 21.79 6.78
C GLN A 19 -15.00 22.00 7.28
N LEU A 20 -14.02 21.36 6.64
CA LEU A 20 -12.61 21.54 6.95
C LEU A 20 -12.16 22.98 6.65
N ALA A 21 -12.55 23.52 5.50
CA ALA A 21 -12.26 24.90 5.12
C ALA A 21 -12.89 25.92 6.11
N LEU A 22 -14.13 25.67 6.55
CA LEU A 22 -14.79 26.49 7.57
C LEU A 22 -14.11 26.40 8.94
N ALA A 23 -13.66 25.22 9.34
CA ALA A 23 -12.98 25.01 10.62
C ALA A 23 -11.62 25.73 10.68
N GLU A 24 -10.91 25.80 9.55
CA GLU A 24 -9.61 26.45 9.44
C GLU A 24 -9.69 27.90 8.95
N ASN A 25 -10.89 28.41 8.64
CA ASN A 25 -11.12 29.71 8.03
C ASN A 25 -10.29 29.94 6.75
N ARG A 26 -10.24 28.91 5.89
CA ARG A 26 -9.48 28.87 4.63
C ARG A 26 -10.43 28.74 3.43
N ASP A 27 -9.91 29.03 2.24
CA ASP A 27 -10.65 28.79 0.99
C ASP A 27 -10.74 27.29 0.71
N VAL A 28 -11.90 26.82 0.23
CA VAL A 28 -12.10 25.40 -0.07
C VAL A 28 -11.15 24.90 -1.16
N THR A 29 -10.72 25.79 -2.07
CA THR A 29 -9.78 25.48 -3.15
C THR A 29 -8.38 25.21 -2.59
N GLU A 30 -7.91 26.01 -1.63
CA GLU A 30 -6.61 25.81 -0.98
C GLU A 30 -6.57 24.49 -0.21
N VAL A 31 -7.65 24.16 0.50
CA VAL A 31 -7.77 22.89 1.23
C VAL A 31 -7.78 21.69 0.27
N ILE A 32 -8.47 21.82 -0.86
CA ILE A 32 -8.48 20.78 -1.90
C ILE A 32 -7.08 20.63 -2.51
N GLU A 33 -6.40 21.73 -2.82
CA GLU A 33 -5.06 21.73 -3.43
C GLU A 33 -4.04 21.09 -2.48
N GLU A 34 -4.03 21.46 -1.21
CA GLU A 34 -3.18 20.84 -0.18
C GLU A 34 -3.48 19.35 -0.03
N GLN A 35 -4.75 18.95 0.03
CA GLN A 35 -5.10 17.54 0.15
C GLN A 35 -4.66 16.73 -1.09
N LEU A 36 -4.70 17.34 -2.27
CA LEU A 36 -4.22 16.75 -3.52
C LEU A 36 -2.68 16.69 -3.57
N GLU A 37 -1.96 17.62 -2.95
CA GLU A 37 -0.50 17.55 -2.80
C GLU A 37 -0.06 16.41 -1.87
N HIS A 38 -0.84 16.14 -0.82
CA HIS A 38 -0.58 15.05 0.13
C HIS A 38 -0.94 13.65 -0.42
N GLU A 39 -1.77 13.59 -1.47
CA GLU A 39 -2.06 12.35 -2.21
C GLU A 39 -1.06 12.20 -3.37
N PRO A 40 -0.01 11.36 -3.25
CA PRO A 40 1.00 11.24 -4.29
C PRO A 40 0.37 10.76 -5.61
N VAL A 41 0.57 11.53 -6.69
CA VAL A 41 0.09 11.27 -8.07
C VAL A 41 0.49 9.87 -8.61
N GLY A 42 1.44 9.19 -7.96
CA GLY A 42 1.73 7.76 -8.18
C GLY A 42 0.60 6.80 -7.77
N SER A 43 -0.52 7.30 -7.24
CA SER A 43 -1.74 6.57 -6.88
C SER A 43 -2.53 6.02 -8.08
N LEU A 44 -2.21 6.45 -9.31
CA LEU A 44 -2.91 6.02 -10.53
C LEU A 44 -2.33 4.77 -11.21
N ASP A 45 -1.20 4.22 -10.72
CA ASP A 45 -0.65 2.96 -11.27
C ASP A 45 -1.57 1.78 -10.89
N PRO A 46 -2.17 1.05 -11.86
CA PRO A 46 -2.98 -0.13 -11.58
C PRO A 46 -2.27 -1.18 -10.71
N ARG A 47 -0.93 -1.21 -10.76
CA ARG A 47 -0.08 -2.09 -9.94
C ARG A 47 -0.19 -1.78 -8.45
N ARG A 48 -0.48 -0.53 -8.05
CA ARG A 48 -0.75 -0.18 -6.66
C ARG A 48 -2.05 -0.80 -6.16
N THR A 49 -3.11 -0.72 -6.95
CA THR A 49 -4.39 -1.35 -6.60
C THR A 49 -4.24 -2.87 -6.51
N ALA A 50 -3.50 -3.49 -7.43
CA ALA A 50 -3.16 -4.92 -7.34
C ALA A 50 -2.38 -5.22 -6.05
N MET A 51 -1.31 -4.47 -5.75
CA MET A 51 -0.52 -4.65 -4.53
C MET A 51 -1.36 -4.52 -3.25
N GLN A 52 -2.26 -3.53 -3.17
CA GLN A 52 -3.15 -3.34 -2.03
C GLN A 52 -4.09 -4.54 -1.81
N ARG A 53 -4.60 -5.14 -2.90
CA ARG A 53 -5.40 -6.36 -2.82
C ARG A 53 -4.60 -7.53 -2.25
N GLU A 54 -3.37 -7.71 -2.72
CA GLU A 54 -2.51 -8.78 -2.19
C GLU A 54 -2.13 -8.55 -0.73
N ILE A 55 -1.92 -7.29 -0.30
CA ILE A 55 -1.68 -6.93 1.10
C ILE A 55 -2.90 -7.28 1.96
N ALA A 56 -4.10 -6.89 1.53
CA ALA A 56 -5.33 -7.22 2.26
C ALA A 56 -5.54 -8.75 2.36
N ALA A 57 -5.19 -9.48 1.30
CA ALA A 57 -5.22 -10.93 1.31
C ALA A 57 -4.20 -11.54 2.27
N TYR A 58 -2.97 -11.03 2.33
CA TYR A 58 -1.98 -11.44 3.32
C TYR A 58 -2.50 -11.25 4.74
N GLN A 59 -3.06 -10.08 5.05
CA GLN A 59 -3.62 -9.79 6.37
C GLN A 59 -4.72 -10.79 6.75
N ARG A 60 -5.60 -11.13 5.80
CA ARG A 60 -6.66 -12.14 5.99
C ARG A 60 -6.09 -13.55 6.21
N LEU A 61 -5.04 -13.92 5.47
CA LEU A 61 -4.42 -15.26 5.53
C LEU A 61 -3.40 -15.40 6.68
N HIS A 62 -2.90 -14.30 7.22
CA HIS A 62 -1.80 -14.27 8.20
C HIS A 62 -2.01 -15.20 9.39
N PRO A 63 -3.19 -15.28 10.04
CA PRO A 63 -3.40 -16.21 11.16
C PRO A 63 -3.19 -17.69 10.80
N GLN A 64 -3.51 -18.08 9.57
CA GLN A 64 -3.31 -19.44 9.06
C GLN A 64 -1.85 -19.66 8.64
N LEU A 65 -1.24 -18.65 8.01
CA LEU A 65 0.14 -18.69 7.56
C LEU A 65 1.11 -18.80 8.75
N VAL A 66 0.84 -18.10 9.86
CA VAL A 66 1.64 -18.22 11.08
C VAL A 66 1.63 -19.65 11.64
N GLN A 67 0.54 -20.40 11.48
CA GLN A 67 0.47 -21.77 11.99
C GLN A 67 1.24 -22.77 11.10
N THR A 68 1.38 -22.47 9.81
CA THR A 68 1.79 -23.46 8.80
C THR A 68 3.11 -23.11 8.09
N HIS A 69 3.47 -21.83 8.04
CA HIS A 69 4.56 -21.28 7.24
C HIS A 69 5.41 -20.26 8.02
N LEU A 70 5.38 -20.29 9.36
CA LEU A 70 6.17 -19.39 10.19
C LEU A 70 7.66 -19.43 9.82
N GLY A 71 8.25 -18.25 9.66
CA GLY A 71 9.67 -18.09 9.27
C GLY A 71 9.93 -18.23 7.78
N LYS A 72 8.98 -18.73 6.99
CA LYS A 72 9.09 -18.87 5.54
C LYS A 72 8.63 -17.60 4.83
N THR A 73 9.13 -17.39 3.61
CA THR A 73 8.64 -16.37 2.70
C THR A 73 7.49 -16.94 1.89
N VAL A 74 6.34 -16.27 1.89
CA VAL A 74 5.18 -16.67 1.08
C VAL A 74 4.98 -15.71 -0.08
N ALA A 75 4.38 -16.22 -1.14
CA ALA A 75 3.99 -15.47 -2.33
C ALA A 75 2.48 -15.46 -2.46
N ILE A 76 1.89 -14.28 -2.58
CA ILE A 76 0.45 -14.09 -2.69
C ILE A 76 0.12 -13.38 -3.99
N PHE A 77 -0.82 -13.95 -4.73
CA PHE A 77 -1.29 -13.45 -6.00
C PHE A 77 -2.78 -13.73 -6.14
N GLN A 78 -3.55 -12.74 -6.60
CA GLN A 78 -5.01 -12.78 -6.70
C GLN A 78 -5.71 -13.18 -5.40
N GLY A 79 -5.10 -12.83 -4.27
CA GLY A 79 -5.65 -13.06 -2.95
C GLY A 79 -5.44 -14.44 -2.35
N GLU A 80 -4.62 -15.28 -2.98
CA GLU A 80 -4.27 -16.63 -2.54
C GLU A 80 -2.76 -16.82 -2.43
N MET A 81 -2.32 -17.70 -1.52
CA MET A 81 -0.91 -18.10 -1.45
C MET A 81 -0.61 -19.08 -2.58
N ILE A 82 0.27 -18.67 -3.50
CA ILE A 82 0.60 -19.44 -4.71
C ILE A 82 1.91 -20.23 -4.63
N ASP A 83 2.81 -19.83 -3.72
CA ASP A 83 4.12 -20.48 -3.50
C ASP A 83 4.67 -20.02 -2.14
N PHE A 84 5.64 -20.77 -1.60
CA PHE A 84 6.38 -20.41 -0.40
C PHE A 84 7.78 -21.03 -0.43
N ASP A 85 8.72 -20.42 0.27
CA ASP A 85 10.07 -20.95 0.42
C ASP A 85 10.76 -20.41 1.67
N GLU A 86 11.75 -21.12 2.17
CA GLU A 86 12.68 -20.61 3.17
C GLU A 86 13.70 -19.65 2.54
N ASP A 87 14.08 -19.89 1.28
CA ASP A 87 14.96 -19.00 0.52
C ASP A 87 14.15 -17.95 -0.27
N PRO A 88 14.16 -16.67 0.16
CA PRO A 88 13.45 -15.61 -0.54
C PRO A 88 14.01 -15.35 -1.94
N VAL A 89 15.25 -15.72 -2.25
CA VAL A 89 15.85 -15.54 -3.58
C VAL A 89 15.36 -16.63 -4.52
N ALA A 90 15.39 -17.90 -4.12
CA ALA A 90 14.83 -19.00 -4.90
C ALA A 90 13.33 -18.76 -5.22
N LEU A 91 12.56 -18.32 -4.23
CA LEU A 91 11.15 -17.96 -4.43
C LEU A 91 10.99 -16.83 -5.45
N LEU A 92 11.85 -15.81 -5.43
CA LEU A 92 11.80 -14.70 -6.40
C LEU A 92 11.98 -15.21 -7.82
N GLN A 93 12.95 -16.10 -8.02
CA GLN A 93 13.28 -16.63 -9.34
C GLN A 93 12.11 -17.43 -9.92
N ARG A 94 11.50 -18.30 -9.11
CA ARG A 94 10.30 -19.07 -9.53
C ARG A 94 9.14 -18.16 -9.90
N ILE A 95 8.87 -17.15 -9.07
CA ILE A 95 7.77 -16.20 -9.33
C ILE A 95 8.05 -15.41 -10.61
N ARG A 96 9.26 -14.88 -10.80
CA ARG A 96 9.60 -14.13 -12.02
C ARG A 96 9.52 -14.99 -13.28
N ALA A 97 9.83 -16.28 -13.18
CA ALA A 97 9.70 -17.21 -14.30
C ALA A 97 8.23 -17.53 -14.61
N LYS A 98 7.37 -17.68 -13.58
CA LYS A 98 5.98 -18.11 -13.73
C LYS A 98 4.99 -16.95 -13.97
N PHE A 99 5.28 -15.78 -13.43
CA PHE A 99 4.43 -14.58 -13.46
C PHE A 99 5.24 -13.36 -13.90
N PRO A 100 5.68 -13.32 -15.18
CA PRO A 100 6.41 -12.18 -15.69
C PRO A 100 5.51 -10.93 -15.66
N SER A 101 6.04 -9.82 -15.14
CA SER A 101 5.37 -8.51 -15.09
C SER A 101 4.12 -8.39 -14.21
N GLU A 102 3.77 -9.44 -13.47
CA GLU A 102 2.65 -9.42 -12.52
C GLU A 102 3.06 -8.88 -11.14
N VAL A 103 2.07 -8.34 -10.43
CA VAL A 103 2.25 -7.89 -9.04
C VAL A 103 1.98 -9.06 -8.10
N VAL A 104 3.05 -9.68 -7.62
CA VAL A 104 2.98 -10.75 -6.61
C VAL A 104 3.55 -10.21 -5.31
N LEU A 105 2.74 -10.22 -4.24
CA LEU A 105 3.23 -9.86 -2.92
C LEU A 105 4.12 -10.99 -2.41
N ARG A 106 5.28 -10.62 -1.87
CA ARG A 106 6.14 -11.57 -1.16
C ARG A 106 6.45 -11.03 0.22
N ARG A 107 6.20 -11.83 1.24
CA ARG A 107 6.42 -11.42 2.61
C ARG A 107 6.88 -12.60 3.44
N LYS A 108 7.81 -12.36 4.36
CA LYS A 108 8.17 -13.34 5.36
C LYS A 108 7.07 -13.41 6.40
N VAL A 109 6.63 -14.62 6.71
CA VAL A 109 5.63 -14.86 7.74
C VAL A 109 6.33 -14.80 9.09
N GLU A 110 5.96 -13.80 9.87
CA GLU A 110 6.42 -13.61 11.24
C GLU A 110 5.22 -13.60 12.17
N VAL A 111 5.46 -13.79 13.47
CA VAL A 111 4.39 -13.80 14.49
C VAL A 111 3.65 -12.46 14.48
N GLU A 112 4.39 -11.36 14.32
CA GLU A 112 3.84 -10.02 14.17
C GLU A 112 3.73 -9.66 12.69
N MET A 113 2.63 -8.99 12.30
CA MET A 113 2.42 -8.57 10.90
C MET A 113 3.34 -7.42 10.49
N GLU A 114 3.60 -6.46 11.39
CA GLU A 114 4.43 -5.29 11.15
C GLU A 114 5.65 -5.36 12.07
N PRO A 115 6.88 -5.48 11.53
CA PRO A 115 8.05 -5.44 12.37
C PRO A 115 8.22 -4.03 12.95
N GLU A 116 8.54 -3.93 14.25
CA GLU A 116 8.96 -2.66 14.84
C GLU A 116 10.22 -2.13 14.14
N LEU A 117 10.07 -1.11 13.29
CA LEU A 117 11.18 -0.44 12.63
C LEU A 117 11.93 0.44 13.64
N ARG A 118 12.97 -0.12 14.27
CA ARG A 118 13.87 0.62 15.16
C ARG A 118 14.98 1.29 14.37
N PHE A 119 14.80 2.56 14.03
CA PHE A 119 15.87 3.40 13.51
C PHE A 119 16.80 3.83 14.65
N ARG A 120 18.04 3.32 14.66
CA ARG A 120 19.10 3.88 15.51
C ARG A 120 19.62 5.14 14.83
N SER A 121 19.61 6.27 15.53
CA SER A 121 20.19 7.50 15.00
C SER A 121 21.68 7.28 14.72
N LEU A 122 22.10 7.38 13.46
CA LEU A 122 23.51 7.46 13.11
C LEU A 122 24.01 8.83 13.61
N ARG A 123 24.78 8.83 14.69
CA ARG A 123 25.60 10.00 15.04
C ARG A 123 26.87 9.90 14.21
N PHE A 124 27.04 10.82 13.27
CA PHE A 124 28.32 11.01 12.59
C PHE A 124 29.33 11.52 13.62
N VAL A 125 30.46 10.82 13.77
CA VAL A 125 31.63 11.21 14.57
C VAL A 125 32.71 11.70 13.62
#